data_AF-A0A7L2RVE1-F1
#
_entry.id   AF-A0A7L2RVE1-F1
#
_cell.length_a   1.000
_cell.length_b   1.000
_cell.length_c   1.000
_cell.angle_alpha   90.00
_cell.angle_beta   90.00
_cell.angle_gamma   90.00
#
_symmetry.space_group_name_H-M   'P 1'
#
loop_
_entity.id
_entity.type
_entity.pdbx_description
1 polymer ?
#
loop_
_entity_poly.entity_id
_entity_poly.type
_entity_poly.pdbx_seq_one_letter_code
_entity_poly.pdbx_strand_id
1 'polypeptide(L)'
;MGPARRRDVLRLRGGGSPPLPRLFPGRLSAFPLFLLALLLGFASLLWLQLSCSGEGPVSGGQERGAPRQPCPPPAPLQPAQDEPSWGPHRLALLVPFRERFEELLAFVPYMHRFLSKKRIRHHIFILNQVDHFRFNRASLINVGFLESGNDTDYIAMHDVDLLPLNEHLDYSFPEEGPFHVASPELHPLYHYKTYVGGILLLTKQHYEL
;
A
#
# COMPACT_ATOMS: atom_id res chain seq x y z
N MET A 1 -55.41 -5.41 8.65
CA MET A 1 -56.09 -5.71 7.37
C MET A 1 -55.28 -5.09 6.24
N GLY A 2 -54.79 -5.88 5.31
CA GLY A 2 -53.84 -5.51 4.24
C GLY A 2 -53.02 -6.75 3.87
N PRO A 3 -53.16 -7.33 2.66
CA PRO A 3 -53.08 -8.78 2.48
C PRO A 3 -51.66 -9.31 2.27
N ALA A 4 -51.39 -10.43 2.94
CA ALA A 4 -50.24 -11.29 2.70
C ALA A 4 -50.35 -11.95 1.31
N ARG A 5 -49.36 -11.71 0.45
CA ARG A 5 -49.27 -12.33 -0.87
C ARG A 5 -48.76 -13.77 -0.71
N ARG A 6 -49.68 -14.73 -0.76
CA ARG A 6 -49.40 -16.17 -0.93
C ARG A 6 -48.48 -16.37 -2.14
N ARG A 7 -47.38 -17.10 -1.96
CA ARG A 7 -46.67 -17.76 -3.06
C ARG A 7 -47.09 -19.23 -3.05
N ASP A 8 -47.64 -19.64 -4.18
CA ASP A 8 -48.10 -21.00 -4.41
C ASP A 8 -46.95 -22.01 -4.51
N VAL A 9 -47.33 -23.22 -4.16
CA VAL A 9 -46.56 -24.45 -3.93
C VAL A 9 -46.09 -25.09 -5.24
N LEU A 10 -44.93 -25.75 -5.23
CA LEU A 10 -44.82 -27.08 -5.87
C LEU A 10 -43.70 -27.92 -5.22
N ARG A 11 -44.10 -28.85 -4.33
CA ARG A 11 -43.28 -30.02 -3.95
C ARG A 11 -43.42 -31.04 -5.07
N LEU A 12 -42.33 -31.35 -5.77
CA LEU A 12 -42.28 -32.53 -6.64
C LEU A 12 -41.72 -33.73 -5.86
N ARG A 13 -42.56 -34.77 -5.86
CA ARG A 13 -42.39 -36.10 -5.30
C ARG A 13 -41.35 -36.87 -6.12
N GLY A 14 -40.64 -37.78 -5.44
CA GLY A 14 -39.48 -38.51 -5.98
C GLY A 14 -39.74 -39.36 -7.23
N GLY A 15 -38.64 -39.58 -7.95
CA GLY A 15 -38.52 -40.57 -9.03
C GLY A 15 -37.12 -41.16 -8.96
N GLY A 16 -37.02 -42.49 -8.89
CA GLY A 16 -35.79 -43.24 -8.73
C GLY A 16 -34.83 -43.09 -9.91
N SER A 17 -33.53 -43.14 -9.61
CA SER A 17 -32.45 -43.18 -10.59
C SER A 17 -32.32 -44.59 -11.19
N PRO A 18 -32.12 -44.75 -12.51
CA PRO A 18 -31.79 -46.04 -13.11
C PRO A 18 -30.30 -46.37 -12.87
N PRO A 19 -29.89 -47.65 -12.92
CA PRO A 19 -28.50 -48.02 -12.70
C PRO A 19 -27.65 -47.66 -13.94
N LEU A 20 -26.53 -46.98 -13.73
CA LEU A 20 -25.51 -46.77 -14.75
C LEU A 20 -24.81 -48.11 -15.10
N PRO A 21 -24.47 -48.36 -16.38
CA PRO A 21 -23.70 -49.53 -16.75
C PRO A 21 -22.25 -49.33 -16.29
N ARG A 22 -21.74 -50.31 -15.52
CA ARG A 22 -20.33 -50.42 -15.19
C ARG A 22 -19.57 -50.83 -16.43
N LEU A 23 -18.84 -49.88 -17.03
CA LEU A 23 -17.96 -50.16 -18.15
C LEU A 23 -16.59 -49.51 -17.95
N PHE A 24 -15.80 -50.02 -16.99
CA PHE A 24 -14.34 -49.94 -17.08
C PHE A 24 -13.70 -51.19 -16.44
N PRO A 25 -12.84 -51.91 -17.19
CA PRO A 25 -12.15 -53.10 -16.71
C PRO A 25 -10.86 -52.71 -15.98
N GLY A 26 -10.46 -53.53 -15.01
CA GLY A 26 -9.10 -53.54 -14.47
C GLY A 26 -8.90 -52.74 -13.19
N ARG A 27 -8.46 -53.42 -12.13
CA ARG A 27 -7.98 -52.81 -10.89
C ARG A 27 -6.70 -52.03 -11.17
N LEU A 28 -6.82 -50.78 -11.62
CA LEU A 28 -5.73 -49.82 -11.45
C LEU A 28 -5.66 -49.50 -9.96
N SER A 29 -4.69 -50.11 -9.28
CA SER A 29 -4.32 -49.67 -7.93
C SER A 29 -4.07 -48.16 -7.99
N ALA A 30 -4.56 -47.38 -7.04
CA ALA A 30 -4.28 -45.94 -6.99
C ALA A 30 -2.80 -45.64 -6.69
N PHE A 31 -2.05 -46.67 -6.27
CA PHE A 31 -0.68 -46.60 -5.82
C PHE A 31 0.34 -46.15 -6.89
N PRO A 32 0.29 -46.63 -8.15
CA PRO A 32 1.16 -46.15 -9.22
C PRO A 32 0.84 -44.70 -9.60
N LEU A 33 -0.42 -44.26 -9.53
CA LEU A 33 -0.80 -42.87 -9.78
C LEU A 33 -0.30 -41.94 -8.67
N PHE A 34 -0.36 -42.40 -7.42
CA PHE A 34 0.20 -41.67 -6.27
C PHE A 34 1.73 -41.57 -6.34
N LEU A 35 2.42 -42.66 -6.69
CA LEU A 35 3.87 -42.66 -6.91
C LEU A 35 4.27 -41.77 -8.08
N LEU A 36 3.52 -41.79 -9.18
CA LEU A 36 3.74 -40.89 -10.32
C LEU A 36 3.56 -39.43 -9.92
N ALA A 37 2.51 -39.10 -9.14
CA ALA A 37 2.29 -37.74 -8.66
C ALA A 37 3.41 -37.26 -7.73
N LEU A 38 3.89 -38.12 -6.82
CA LEU A 38 5.06 -37.85 -5.98
C LEU A 38 6.32 -37.62 -6.82
N LEU A 39 6.60 -38.50 -7.78
CA LEU A 39 7.75 -38.36 -8.68
C LEU A 39 7.69 -37.07 -9.50
N LEU A 40 6.52 -36.71 -10.05
CA LEU A 40 6.33 -35.45 -10.76
C LEU A 40 6.49 -34.23 -9.85
N GLY A 41 6.00 -34.30 -8.61
CA GLY A 41 6.19 -33.26 -7.60
C GLY A 41 7.66 -33.07 -7.22
N PHE A 42 8.38 -34.17 -6.97
CA PHE A 42 9.82 -34.14 -6.68
C PHE A 42 10.64 -33.69 -7.88
N ALA A 43 10.32 -34.14 -9.10
CA ALA A 43 10.97 -33.68 -10.32
C ALA A 43 10.75 -32.18 -10.57
N SER A 44 9.55 -31.67 -10.27
CA SER A 44 9.25 -30.23 -10.34
C SER A 44 10.04 -29.42 -9.31
N LEU A 45 10.12 -29.88 -8.05
CA LEU A 45 10.95 -29.24 -7.04
C LEU A 45 12.45 -29.29 -7.39
N LEU A 46 12.93 -30.43 -7.88
CA LEU A 46 14.32 -30.59 -8.30
C LEU A 46 14.63 -29.71 -9.51
N TRP A 47 13.72 -29.60 -10.47
CA TRP A 47 13.83 -28.69 -11.61
C TRP A 47 13.87 -27.22 -11.16
N LEU A 48 13.05 -26.84 -10.18
CA LEU A 48 13.06 -25.50 -9.60
C LEU A 48 14.38 -25.22 -8.86
N GLN A 49 14.88 -26.17 -8.07
CA GLN A 49 16.18 -26.06 -7.39
C GLN A 49 17.36 -25.95 -8.37
N LEU A 50 17.33 -26.73 -9.45
CA LEU A 50 18.36 -26.69 -10.51
C LEU A 50 18.25 -25.43 -11.37
N SER A 51 17.04 -24.92 -11.62
CA SER A 51 16.82 -23.66 -12.34
C SER A 51 17.24 -22.45 -11.50
N CYS A 52 17.08 -22.51 -10.17
CA CYS A 52 17.50 -21.46 -9.25
C CYS A 52 18.99 -21.53 -8.87
N SER A 53 19.67 -22.67 -9.05
CA SER A 53 21.11 -22.82 -8.77
C SER A 53 22.00 -22.61 -10.00
N GLY A 54 21.41 -22.21 -11.13
CA GLY A 54 22.11 -21.98 -12.39
C GLY A 54 22.70 -20.58 -12.55
N GLU A 55 23.44 -20.05 -11.57
CA GLU A 55 24.45 -19.04 -11.88
C GLU A 55 25.75 -19.75 -12.25
N GLY A 56 25.83 -20.16 -13.52
CA GLY A 56 27.11 -20.50 -14.14
C GLY A 56 27.98 -19.24 -14.27
N PRO A 57 29.32 -19.37 -14.29
CA PRO A 57 30.19 -18.22 -14.44
C PRO A 57 29.91 -17.55 -15.79
N VAL A 58 29.64 -16.25 -15.75
CA VAL A 58 29.53 -15.40 -16.93
C VAL A 58 30.80 -15.58 -17.77
N SER A 59 30.67 -16.22 -18.93
CA SER A 59 31.68 -16.19 -19.99
C SER A 59 31.81 -14.74 -20.46
N GLY A 60 32.77 -14.04 -19.86
CA GLY A 60 33.24 -12.75 -20.33
C GLY A 60 33.83 -12.90 -21.72
N GLY A 61 33.11 -12.40 -22.72
CA GLY A 61 33.73 -11.86 -23.92
C GLY A 61 34.76 -10.82 -23.50
N GLN A 62 35.98 -11.03 -23.98
CA GLN A 62 37.18 -10.30 -23.62
C GLN A 62 37.12 -8.83 -24.07
N GLU A 63 36.70 -7.95 -23.17
CA GLU A 63 37.22 -6.58 -23.14
C GLU A 63 38.10 -6.43 -21.90
N ARG A 64 39.37 -6.08 -22.13
CA ARG A 64 40.30 -5.67 -21.08
C ARG A 64 39.75 -4.41 -20.40
N GLY A 65 39.09 -4.57 -19.26
CA GLY A 65 38.59 -3.47 -18.44
C GLY A 65 38.95 -3.71 -16.97
N ALA A 66 39.53 -2.69 -16.34
CA ALA A 66 40.05 -2.62 -14.97
C ALA A 66 39.18 -3.27 -13.86
N PRO A 67 39.74 -3.59 -12.68
CA PRO A 67 38.98 -4.13 -11.54
C PRO A 67 37.79 -3.23 -11.20
N ARG A 68 36.59 -3.82 -11.13
CA ARG A 68 35.34 -3.11 -10.78
C ARG A 68 35.44 -2.61 -9.35
N GLN A 69 35.43 -1.28 -9.20
CA GLN A 69 35.33 -0.63 -7.91
C GLN A 69 33.97 -0.92 -7.26
N PRO A 70 33.89 -1.02 -5.92
CA PRO A 70 32.61 -1.03 -5.20
C PRO A 70 31.79 0.20 -5.61
N CYS A 71 30.47 0.02 -5.76
CA CYS A 71 29.57 1.15 -6.01
C CYS A 71 29.85 2.25 -4.98
N PRO A 72 30.09 3.50 -5.40
CA PRO A 72 30.21 4.58 -4.45
C PRO A 72 28.91 4.65 -3.64
N PRO A 73 28.99 4.97 -2.33
CA PRO A 73 27.80 5.23 -1.54
C PRO A 73 26.95 6.28 -2.28
N PRO A 74 25.62 6.12 -2.33
CA PRO A 74 24.76 7.13 -2.94
C PRO A 74 25.11 8.47 -2.32
N ALA A 75 25.31 9.49 -3.18
CA ALA A 75 25.54 10.84 -2.71
C ALA A 75 24.49 11.19 -1.65
N PRO A 76 24.84 11.94 -0.59
CA PRO A 76 23.85 12.43 0.35
C PRO A 76 22.70 13.02 -0.45
N LEU A 77 21.48 12.50 -0.24
CA LEU A 77 20.28 13.06 -0.85
C LEU A 77 20.32 14.55 -0.54
N GLN A 78 20.61 15.37 -1.54
CA GLN A 78 20.58 16.80 -1.37
C GLN A 78 19.15 17.11 -0.91
N PRO A 79 18.96 17.85 0.19
CA PRO A 79 17.63 18.28 0.58
C PRO A 79 16.97 18.86 -0.66
N ALA A 80 15.76 18.40 -1.00
CA ALA A 80 14.98 19.00 -2.07
C ALA A 80 15.06 20.52 -1.87
N GLN A 81 15.64 21.24 -2.83
CA GLN A 81 16.07 22.61 -2.60
C GLN A 81 14.83 23.46 -2.35
N ASP A 82 14.56 23.76 -1.08
CA ASP A 82 13.59 24.75 -0.68
C ASP A 82 14.02 26.07 -1.30
N GLU A 83 13.34 26.47 -2.38
CA GLU A 83 13.51 27.80 -2.94
C GLU A 83 13.10 28.84 -1.89
N PRO A 84 13.99 29.77 -1.48
CA PRO A 84 13.69 30.76 -0.43
C PRO A 84 12.50 31.67 -0.76
N SER A 85 12.03 31.65 -2.01
CA SER A 85 10.85 32.37 -2.48
C SER A 85 9.52 31.71 -2.12
N TRP A 86 9.53 30.46 -1.66
CA TRP A 86 8.32 29.76 -1.23
C TRP A 86 7.94 30.25 0.18
N GLY A 87 6.65 30.25 0.51
CA GLY A 87 6.12 30.88 1.73
C GLY A 87 6.82 30.45 3.04
N PRO A 88 6.60 31.18 4.15
CA PRO A 88 7.41 31.00 5.36
C PRO A 88 7.21 29.63 6.02
N HIS A 89 6.02 29.03 5.86
CA HIS A 89 5.63 27.82 6.57
C HIS A 89 6.09 26.53 5.86
N ARG A 90 6.64 25.59 6.64
CA ARG A 90 7.03 24.26 6.20
C ARG A 90 6.10 23.18 6.75
N LEU A 91 5.62 22.32 5.84
CA LEU A 91 4.74 21.19 6.09
C LEU A 91 5.52 19.93 6.46
N ALA A 92 5.14 19.27 7.56
CA ALA A 92 5.45 17.87 7.79
C ALA A 92 4.31 16.98 7.26
N LEU A 93 4.54 16.29 6.14
CA LEU A 93 3.57 15.33 5.60
C LEU A 93 3.78 13.98 6.31
N LEU A 94 2.92 13.66 7.28
CA LEU A 94 3.03 12.49 8.16
C LEU A 94 2.23 11.32 7.58
N VAL A 95 2.92 10.28 7.14
CA VAL A 95 2.33 9.15 6.41
C VAL A 95 2.45 7.87 7.25
N PRO A 96 1.40 7.45 7.97
CA PRO A 96 1.39 6.21 8.74
C PRO A 96 1.44 5.02 7.77
N PHE A 97 2.41 4.13 7.96
CA PHE A 97 2.77 3.15 6.94
C PHE A 97 3.04 1.76 7.52
N ARG A 98 2.59 0.73 6.80
CA ARG A 98 3.00 -0.68 6.96
C ARG A 98 2.57 -1.46 5.72
N GLU A 99 3.50 -2.20 5.10
CA GLU A 99 3.23 -3.17 4.01
C GLU A 99 2.35 -2.62 2.85
N ARG A 100 2.54 -1.35 2.47
CA ARG A 100 1.84 -0.69 1.34
C ARG A 100 2.80 -0.15 0.28
N PHE A 101 3.77 -0.99 -0.09
CA PHE A 101 4.92 -0.54 -0.88
C PHE A 101 4.53 0.03 -2.25
N GLU A 102 3.56 -0.59 -2.93
CA GLU A 102 3.08 -0.12 -4.24
C GLU A 102 2.40 1.26 -4.12
N GLU A 103 1.56 1.45 -3.10
CA GLU A 103 0.95 2.75 -2.84
C GLU A 103 2.02 3.79 -2.51
N LEU A 104 3.03 3.44 -1.71
CA LEU A 104 4.13 4.34 -1.36
C LEU A 104 4.95 4.78 -2.57
N LEU A 105 5.24 3.85 -3.49
CA LEU A 105 5.96 4.12 -4.74
C LEU A 105 5.21 5.13 -5.61
N ALA A 106 3.88 5.05 -5.67
CA ALA A 106 3.07 6.03 -6.37
C ALA A 106 2.98 7.37 -5.59
N PHE A 107 2.84 7.27 -4.27
CA PHE A 107 2.54 8.39 -3.37
C PHE A 107 3.64 9.44 -3.32
N VAL A 108 4.87 9.04 -2.97
CA VAL A 108 5.97 10.00 -2.70
C VAL A 108 6.24 10.91 -3.91
N PRO A 109 6.48 10.39 -5.13
CA PRO A 109 6.71 11.26 -6.28
C PRO A 109 5.47 12.05 -6.70
N TYR A 110 4.26 11.54 -6.45
CA TYR A 110 3.02 12.27 -6.72
C TYR A 110 2.89 13.49 -5.80
N MET A 111 2.95 13.26 -4.48
CA MET A 111 2.76 14.31 -3.47
C MET A 111 3.86 15.35 -3.52
N HIS A 112 5.11 14.92 -3.73
CA HIS A 112 6.20 15.87 -3.91
C HIS A 112 5.94 16.83 -5.07
N ARG A 113 5.52 16.32 -6.25
CA ARG A 113 5.17 17.18 -7.39
C ARG A 113 3.94 18.06 -7.09
N PHE A 114 2.91 17.50 -6.48
CA PHE A 114 1.67 18.21 -6.15
C PHE A 114 1.94 19.41 -5.24
N LEU A 115 2.70 19.20 -4.15
CA LEU A 115 3.05 20.26 -3.20
C LEU A 115 4.03 21.27 -3.78
N SER A 116 5.01 20.81 -4.57
CA SER A 116 5.98 21.69 -5.24
C SER A 116 5.32 22.62 -6.25
N LYS A 117 4.35 22.13 -7.05
CA LYS A 117 3.54 22.97 -7.96
C LYS A 117 2.81 24.08 -7.20
N LYS A 118 2.39 23.80 -5.95
CA LYS A 118 1.72 24.76 -5.07
C LYS A 118 2.69 25.62 -4.27
N ARG A 119 4.01 25.48 -4.48
CA ARG A 119 5.09 26.19 -3.76
C ARG A 119 5.00 26.03 -2.25
N ILE A 120 4.62 24.84 -1.80
CA ILE A 120 4.58 24.48 -0.39
C ILE A 120 5.91 23.84 -0.03
N ARG A 121 6.62 24.41 0.95
CA ARG A 121 7.82 23.80 1.54
C ARG A 121 7.39 22.59 2.34
N HIS A 122 7.99 21.43 2.10
CA HIS A 122 7.50 20.20 2.72
C HIS A 122 8.59 19.15 2.92
N HIS A 123 8.43 18.34 3.96
CA HIS A 123 9.17 17.10 4.17
C HIS A 123 8.20 15.94 4.35
N ILE A 124 8.47 14.81 3.70
CA ILE A 124 7.60 13.63 3.74
C ILE A 124 8.17 12.62 4.73
N PHE A 125 7.43 12.34 5.79
CA PHE A 125 7.80 11.39 6.84
C PHE A 125 7.01 10.10 6.68
N ILE A 126 7.70 9.03 6.31
CA ILE A 126 7.11 7.69 6.22
C ILE A 126 7.25 7.00 7.58
N LEU A 127 6.14 6.84 8.28
CA LEU A 127 6.09 6.36 9.66
C LEU A 127 5.83 4.86 9.65
N ASN A 128 6.91 4.11 9.41
CA ASN A 128 6.86 2.66 9.21
C ASN A 128 6.71 1.90 10.54
N GLN A 129 5.58 1.21 10.75
CA GLN A 129 5.35 0.41 11.95
C GLN A 129 5.93 -1.00 11.81
N VAL A 130 7.11 -1.23 12.40
CA VAL A 130 7.88 -2.48 12.26
C VAL A 130 7.56 -3.56 13.32
N ASP A 131 6.86 -3.20 14.40
CA ASP A 131 6.42 -4.16 15.41
C ASP A 131 5.31 -5.10 14.90
N HIS A 132 4.99 -6.14 15.65
CA HIS A 132 3.94 -7.12 15.31
C HIS A 132 2.57 -6.79 15.92
N PHE A 133 2.37 -5.62 16.53
CA PHE A 133 1.06 -5.24 17.05
C PHE A 133 0.11 -4.89 15.89
N ARG A 134 -1.18 -4.72 16.21
CA ARG A 134 -2.14 -4.17 15.25
C ARG A 134 -1.65 -2.80 14.78
N PHE A 135 -1.86 -2.50 13.50
CA PHE A 135 -1.54 -1.20 12.93
C PHE A 135 -2.22 -0.08 13.72
N ASN A 136 -1.44 0.89 14.20
CA ASN A 136 -1.89 1.99 15.03
C ASN A 136 -1.58 3.33 14.36
N ARG A 137 -2.47 3.72 13.45
CA ARG A 137 -2.39 4.98 12.70
C ARG A 137 -2.13 6.19 13.60
N ALA A 138 -2.92 6.35 14.67
CA ALA A 138 -2.85 7.54 15.51
C ALA A 138 -1.52 7.62 16.28
N SER A 139 -1.04 6.49 16.81
CA SER A 139 0.25 6.45 17.49
C SER A 139 1.42 6.76 16.54
N LEU A 140 1.35 6.31 15.28
CA LEU A 140 2.37 6.65 14.30
C LEU A 140 2.39 8.15 14.03
N ILE A 141 1.21 8.77 13.86
CA ILE A 141 1.13 10.23 13.70
C ILE A 141 1.74 10.96 14.91
N ASN A 142 1.50 10.51 16.14
CA ASN A 142 2.14 11.08 17.33
C ASN A 142 3.67 11.01 17.24
N VAL A 143 4.22 9.85 16.84
CA VAL A 143 5.67 9.69 16.63
C VAL A 143 6.13 10.65 15.54
N GLY A 144 5.44 10.72 14.40
CA GLY A 144 5.80 11.61 13.30
C GLY A 144 5.77 13.09 13.69
N PHE A 145 4.83 13.50 14.52
CA PHE A 145 4.78 14.85 15.06
C PHE A 145 6.04 15.16 15.88
N LEU A 146 6.44 14.27 16.79
CA LEU A 146 7.64 14.42 17.61
C LEU A 146 8.93 14.42 16.78
N GLU A 147 9.03 13.50 15.81
CA GLU A 147 10.22 13.34 14.96
C GLU A 147 10.32 14.42 13.87
N SER A 148 9.24 15.12 13.55
CA SER A 148 9.23 16.16 12.52
C SER A 148 9.98 17.45 12.89
N GLY A 149 10.52 17.52 14.12
CA GLY A 149 11.47 18.56 14.55
C GLY A 149 10.89 19.99 14.59
N ASN A 150 11.72 20.96 14.96
CA ASN A 150 11.30 22.36 15.05
C ASN A 150 11.39 23.11 13.72
N ASP A 151 11.78 22.44 12.64
CA ASP A 151 11.92 23.04 11.31
C ASP A 151 10.62 23.02 10.50
N THR A 152 9.56 22.43 11.05
CA THR A 152 8.21 22.36 10.45
C THR A 152 7.20 23.09 11.33
N ASP A 153 6.25 23.81 10.71
CA ASP A 153 5.29 24.68 11.41
C ASP A 153 3.90 24.05 11.55
N TYR A 154 3.58 23.11 10.66
CA TYR A 154 2.28 22.44 10.59
C TYR A 154 2.43 21.04 10.02
N ILE A 155 1.45 20.19 10.32
CA ILE A 155 1.43 18.79 9.93
C ILE A 155 0.24 18.52 9.01
N ALA A 156 0.40 17.54 8.13
CA ALA A 156 -0.71 16.86 7.47
C ALA A 156 -0.64 15.38 7.81
N MET A 157 -1.66 14.88 8.51
CA MET A 157 -1.86 13.44 8.67
C MET A 157 -2.41 12.91 7.37
N HIS A 158 -1.71 11.99 6.70
CA HIS A 158 -2.06 11.64 5.33
C HIS A 158 -1.99 10.14 5.07
N ASP A 159 -3.13 9.55 4.70
CA ASP A 159 -3.16 8.15 4.30
C ASP A 159 -2.43 7.95 2.96
N VAL A 160 -1.61 6.90 2.85
CA VAL A 160 -0.72 6.67 1.69
C VAL A 160 -1.47 6.37 0.39
N ASP A 161 -2.75 5.99 0.48
CA ASP A 161 -3.60 5.60 -0.65
C ASP A 161 -4.55 6.71 -1.14
N LEU A 162 -4.53 7.90 -0.52
CA LEU A 162 -5.42 9.02 -0.87
C LEU A 162 -4.71 10.10 -1.69
N LEU A 163 -4.60 9.93 -3.00
CA LEU A 163 -3.98 10.97 -3.86
C LEU A 163 -4.98 12.09 -4.21
N PRO A 164 -4.62 13.38 -3.99
CA PRO A 164 -5.50 14.50 -4.32
C PRO A 164 -5.59 14.73 -5.83
N LEU A 165 -6.70 14.30 -6.44
CA LEU A 165 -6.92 14.46 -7.89
C LEU A 165 -7.23 15.90 -8.32
N ASN A 166 -7.79 16.70 -7.41
CA ASN A 166 -8.12 18.10 -7.67
C ASN A 166 -6.97 19.01 -7.22
N GLU A 167 -6.34 19.72 -8.16
CA GLU A 167 -5.23 20.64 -7.89
C GLU A 167 -5.64 21.84 -7.01
N HIS A 168 -6.93 22.11 -6.86
CA HIS A 168 -7.48 23.16 -6.00
C HIS A 168 -7.58 22.78 -4.52
N LEU A 169 -7.33 21.52 -4.15
CA LEU A 169 -7.32 21.13 -2.73
C LEU A 169 -6.21 21.90 -2.00
N ASP A 170 -6.58 22.51 -0.89
CA ASP A 170 -5.68 23.37 -0.12
C ASP A 170 -4.84 22.54 0.84
N TYR A 171 -3.53 22.80 0.80
CA TYR A 171 -2.53 22.21 1.69
C TYR A 171 -1.70 23.30 2.38
N SER A 172 -2.12 24.55 2.28
CA SER A 172 -1.45 25.69 2.89
C SER A 172 -1.55 25.66 4.41
N PHE A 173 -0.81 26.56 5.05
CA PHE A 173 -0.78 26.67 6.50
C PHE A 173 -2.19 26.97 7.06
N PRO A 174 -2.75 26.10 7.93
CA PRO A 174 -4.14 26.20 8.35
C PRO A 174 -4.32 27.19 9.52
N GLU A 175 -4.20 28.49 9.21
CA GLU A 175 -4.19 29.58 10.20
C GLU A 175 -5.49 29.65 11.02
N GLU A 176 -6.64 29.40 10.40
CA GLU A 176 -7.97 29.50 11.01
C GLU A 176 -8.35 28.31 11.92
N GLY A 177 -7.56 27.22 11.92
CA GLY A 177 -7.89 26.00 12.67
C GLY A 177 -7.64 24.71 11.88
N PRO A 178 -7.88 23.53 12.48
CA PRO A 178 -7.74 22.25 11.81
C PRO A 178 -8.51 22.20 10.47
N PHE A 179 -7.84 21.80 9.40
CA PHE A 179 -8.41 21.78 8.05
C PHE A 179 -8.51 20.36 7.51
N HIS A 180 -9.74 19.90 7.26
CA HIS A 180 -10.02 18.53 6.81
C HIS A 180 -10.12 18.47 5.28
N VAL A 181 -9.02 18.11 4.62
CA VAL A 181 -8.91 18.02 3.15
C VAL A 181 -9.78 16.89 2.60
N ALA A 182 -9.75 15.72 3.25
CA ALA A 182 -10.54 14.56 2.85
C ALA A 182 -11.94 14.60 3.50
N SER A 183 -12.63 15.73 3.35
CA SER A 183 -13.94 15.99 3.97
C SER A 183 -14.95 14.89 3.63
N PRO A 184 -16.01 14.68 4.44
CA PRO A 184 -17.02 13.66 4.17
C PRO A 184 -17.71 13.81 2.80
N GLU A 185 -17.72 15.03 2.24
CA GLU A 185 -18.25 15.34 0.92
C GLU A 185 -17.32 14.91 -0.22
N LEU A 186 -16.03 14.77 0.08
CA LEU A 186 -14.97 14.42 -0.88
C LEU A 186 -14.43 13.00 -0.70
N HIS A 187 -14.62 12.39 0.47
CA HIS A 187 -14.07 11.06 0.76
C HIS A 187 -14.83 9.97 -0.01
N PRO A 188 -14.15 8.99 -0.64
CA PRO A 188 -14.79 7.96 -1.47
C PRO A 188 -15.69 6.95 -0.72
N LEU A 189 -15.75 6.99 0.62
CA LEU A 189 -16.30 5.89 1.44
C LEU A 189 -17.04 6.40 2.69
N TYR A 190 -16.55 7.45 3.35
CA TYR A 190 -17.08 7.93 4.61
C TYR A 190 -17.74 9.29 4.43
N HIS A 191 -19.05 9.36 4.65
CA HIS A 191 -19.87 10.56 4.39
C HIS A 191 -20.57 11.11 5.65
N TYR A 192 -20.17 10.65 6.84
CA TYR A 192 -20.80 11.10 8.09
C TYR A 192 -20.14 12.38 8.61
N LYS A 193 -20.94 13.26 9.22
CA LYS A 193 -20.55 14.65 9.57
C LYS A 193 -19.31 14.78 10.47
N THR A 194 -19.06 13.80 11.32
CA THR A 194 -17.95 13.81 12.29
C THR A 194 -16.72 13.02 11.81
N TYR A 195 -16.69 12.63 10.53
CA TYR A 195 -15.53 11.95 9.96
C TYR A 195 -14.36 12.94 9.80
N VAL A 196 -13.20 12.59 10.35
CA VAL A 196 -11.96 13.40 10.30
C VAL A 196 -10.74 12.55 9.89
N GLY A 197 -10.99 11.43 9.21
CA GLY A 197 -9.95 10.54 8.71
C GLY A 197 -9.37 10.98 7.35
N GLY A 198 -8.48 10.17 6.78
CA GLY A 198 -7.90 10.43 5.48
C GLY A 198 -6.79 11.47 5.56
N ILE A 199 -7.14 12.74 5.32
CA ILE A 199 -6.19 13.86 5.22
C ILE A 199 -6.65 15.02 6.09
N LEU A 200 -5.90 15.30 7.16
CA LEU A 200 -6.20 16.37 8.12
C LEU A 200 -4.95 17.20 8.38
N LEU A 201 -5.09 18.52 8.27
CA LEU A 201 -4.01 19.49 8.50
C LEU A 201 -4.22 20.22 9.83
N LEU A 202 -3.14 20.39 10.58
CA LEU A 202 -3.13 21.17 11.82
C LEU A 202 -1.82 21.94 11.93
N THR A 203 -1.86 23.14 12.50
CA THR A 203 -0.64 23.79 13.00
C THR A 203 -0.07 22.96 14.14
N LYS A 204 1.24 23.03 14.39
CA LYS A 204 1.83 22.33 15.55
C LYS A 204 1.21 22.79 16.86
N GLN A 205 0.93 24.07 16.99
CA GLN A 205 0.24 24.64 18.15
C GLN A 205 -1.14 24.00 18.35
N HIS A 206 -1.95 23.84 17.30
CA HIS A 206 -3.26 23.19 17.42
C HIS A 206 -3.17 21.70 17.76
N TYR A 207 -2.07 21.04 17.41
CA TYR A 207 -1.85 19.63 17.74
C TYR A 207 -1.53 19.40 19.22
N GLU A 208 -0.92 20.39 19.88
CA GLU A 208 -0.48 20.32 21.28
C GLU A 208 -1.58 20.65 22.31
N LEU A 209 -2.68 21.28 21.88
CA LEU A 209 -3.82 21.65 22.73
C LEU A 209 -4.68 20.44 23.13
#